data_AF-A0A673XMA5-F1
#
_entry.id   AF-A0A673XMA5-F1
#
_cell.length_a   1.000
_cell.length_b   1.000
_cell.length_c   1.000
_cell.angle_alpha   90.00
_cell.angle_beta   90.00
_cell.angle_gamma   90.00
#
_symmetry.space_group_name_H-M   'P 1'
#
loop_
_entity.id
_entity.type
_entity.pdbx_description
1 polymer ?
#
loop_
_entity_poly.entity_id
_entity_poly.type
_entity_poly.pdbx_seq_one_letter_code
_entity_poly.pdbx_strand_id
1 'polypeptide(L)'
;MFHIVDFISVEKKETEVVPSSWVQDGMSYWPPYTSTGRCTRAVKRQEAPDETWDLFDVNIRFARAILREILTSIEMIKQKQKLILPQLQNGGPTFGGLSGGMTTKGNVWRILSKLLTNVLAMKMNWRGANGKQAFEPLALKSVVIGPVRRSHSEVPDVEIEKYVKRWMQLAPDRDGGRKRRPDQTLEE
;
A
#
# COMPACT_ATOMS: atom_id res chain seq x y z
N MET A 1 2.39 12.62 -16.42
CA MET A 1 2.89 12.14 -15.09
C MET A 1 4.04 13.06 -14.67
N PHE A 2 4.51 13.10 -13.42
CA PHE A 2 5.59 14.01 -13.00
C PHE A 2 6.67 13.26 -12.18
N HIS A 3 7.92 13.69 -12.31
CA HIS A 3 9.05 13.26 -11.48
C HIS A 3 9.54 14.42 -10.60
N ILE A 4 10.11 14.09 -9.45
CA ILE A 4 10.92 15.03 -8.68
C ILE A 4 12.36 14.73 -9.08
N VAL A 5 13.08 15.75 -9.52
CA VAL A 5 14.45 15.63 -10.02
C VAL A 5 15.35 16.59 -9.26
N ASP A 6 16.54 16.15 -8.91
CA ASP A 6 17.61 17.07 -8.49
C ASP A 6 18.50 17.31 -9.70
N PHE A 7 18.53 18.54 -10.22
CA PHE A 7 19.44 18.92 -11.30
C PHE A 7 20.89 18.89 -10.80
N ILE A 8 21.74 18.20 -11.54
CA ILE A 8 23.16 18.04 -11.22
C ILE A 8 23.92 19.19 -11.87
N SER A 9 23.99 20.34 -11.19
CA SER A 9 24.93 21.41 -11.54
C SER A 9 26.13 21.40 -10.59
N VAL A 10 27.31 21.79 -11.10
CA VAL A 10 28.57 21.84 -10.37
C VAL A 10 28.51 22.82 -9.19
N GLU A 11 27.60 23.80 -9.23
CA GLU A 11 27.54 24.89 -8.26
C GLU A 11 26.28 24.91 -7.38
N LYS A 12 25.17 24.29 -7.82
CA LYS A 12 23.91 24.22 -7.05
C LYS A 12 23.14 22.93 -7.33
N LYS A 13 22.61 22.32 -6.26
CA LYS A 13 21.59 21.26 -6.36
C LYS A 13 20.22 21.92 -6.24
N GLU A 14 19.51 22.01 -7.36
CA GLU A 14 18.13 22.53 -7.39
C GLU A 14 17.15 21.36 -7.57
N THR A 15 16.26 21.18 -6.59
CA THR A 15 15.21 20.15 -6.63
C THR A 15 13.97 20.73 -7.32
N GLU A 16 13.60 20.12 -8.44
CA GLU A 16 12.51 20.60 -9.29
C GLU A 16 11.50 19.49 -9.61
N VAL A 17 10.31 19.90 -10.06
CA VAL A 17 9.26 18.97 -10.51
C VAL A 17 9.12 19.08 -12.02
N VAL A 18 9.35 17.98 -12.73
CA VAL A 18 9.29 17.92 -14.19
C VAL A 18 8.25 16.91 -14.68
N PRO A 19 7.59 17.12 -15.82
CA PRO A 19 6.81 16.10 -16.51
C PRO A 19 7.63 14.84 -16.76
N SER A 20 7.00 13.68 -16.60
CA SER A 20 7.65 12.40 -16.89
C SER A 20 8.02 12.25 -18.37
N SER A 21 7.33 12.95 -19.27
CA SER A 21 7.66 13.01 -20.69
C SER A 21 8.93 13.81 -20.99
N TRP A 22 9.44 14.60 -20.03
CA TRP A 22 10.69 15.35 -20.20
C TRP A 22 11.91 14.55 -19.75
N VAL A 23 11.71 13.37 -19.15
CA VAL A 23 12.77 12.59 -18.56
C VAL A 23 13.10 11.40 -19.45
N GLN A 24 14.36 11.26 -19.83
CA GLN A 24 14.88 10.09 -20.56
C GLN A 24 16.31 9.83 -20.11
N ASP A 25 16.66 8.55 -19.89
CA ASP A 25 18.05 8.12 -19.64
C ASP A 25 18.80 8.87 -18.53
N GLY A 26 18.11 9.21 -17.43
CA GLY A 26 18.72 9.95 -16.31
C GLY A 26 18.91 11.45 -16.56
N MET A 27 18.39 11.94 -17.67
CA MET A 27 18.38 13.34 -18.08
C MET A 27 16.96 13.91 -18.04
N SER A 28 16.83 15.22 -17.87
CA SER A 28 15.55 15.93 -18.01
C SER A 28 15.70 17.18 -18.87
N TYR A 29 14.72 17.41 -19.74
CA TYR A 29 14.60 18.67 -20.46
C TYR A 29 14.19 19.80 -19.51
N TRP A 30 14.67 21.02 -19.78
CA TRP A 30 14.24 22.24 -19.12
C TRP A 30 14.09 23.38 -20.13
N PRO A 31 12.99 24.16 -20.07
CA PRO A 31 12.75 25.19 -21.06
C PRO A 31 13.67 26.40 -20.85
N PRO A 32 14.10 27.10 -21.93
CA PRO A 32 15.02 28.24 -21.88
C PRO A 32 14.36 29.54 -21.38
N TYR A 33 13.24 29.44 -20.66
CA TYR A 33 12.48 30.60 -20.23
C TYR A 33 13.09 31.20 -18.96
N THR A 34 13.28 32.52 -18.95
CA THR A 34 13.80 33.25 -17.78
C THR A 34 12.74 33.54 -16.72
N SER A 35 11.46 33.48 -17.09
CA SER A 35 10.35 33.73 -16.17
C SER A 35 9.93 32.46 -15.45
N THR A 36 10.06 32.42 -14.12
CA THR A 36 9.58 31.32 -13.26
C THR A 36 8.11 30.97 -13.50
N GLY A 37 7.26 31.99 -13.74
CA GLY A 37 5.84 31.80 -14.06
C GLY A 37 5.63 31.09 -15.40
N ARG A 38 6.48 31.36 -16.40
CA ARG A 38 6.45 30.68 -17.70
C ARG A 38 6.92 29.24 -17.59
N CYS A 39 8.00 28.96 -16.85
CA CYS A 39 8.47 27.59 -16.57
C CYS A 39 7.41 26.78 -15.83
N THR A 40 6.81 27.35 -14.78
CA THR A 40 5.72 26.71 -14.02
C THR A 40 4.53 26.36 -14.92
N ARG A 41 4.18 27.25 -15.87
CA ARG A 41 3.10 27.00 -16.83
C ARG A 41 3.45 25.88 -17.80
N ALA A 42 4.68 25.86 -18.32
CA ALA A 42 5.15 24.81 -19.23
C ALA A 42 5.15 23.43 -18.55
N VAL A 43 5.61 23.34 -17.29
CA VAL A 43 5.54 22.13 -16.46
C VAL A 43 4.08 21.69 -16.28
N LYS A 44 3.19 22.59 -15.83
CA LYS A 44 1.77 22.27 -15.61
C LYS A 44 1.07 21.79 -16.87
N ARG A 45 1.39 22.40 -18.02
CA ARG A 45 0.81 22.05 -19.33
C ARG A 45 1.48 20.85 -19.99
N GLN A 46 2.60 20.36 -19.44
CA GLN A 46 3.40 19.29 -20.04
C GLN A 46 3.74 19.62 -21.49
N GLU A 47 4.15 20.85 -21.77
CA GLU A 47 4.55 21.29 -23.11
C GLU A 47 5.62 20.32 -23.66
N ALA A 48 5.50 19.91 -24.92
CA ALA A 48 6.48 19.01 -25.52
C ALA A 48 7.81 19.77 -25.69
N PRO A 49 8.96 19.20 -25.26
CA PRO A 49 10.26 19.78 -25.54
C PRO A 49 10.48 19.91 -27.05
N ASP A 50 11.10 21.00 -27.46
CA ASP A 50 11.55 21.24 -28.82
C ASP A 50 13.08 21.43 -28.84
N GLU A 51 13.64 21.71 -30.02
CA GLU A 51 15.09 21.86 -30.22
C GLU A 51 15.74 22.99 -29.39
N THR A 52 14.94 23.90 -28.83
CA THR A 52 15.44 25.01 -28.01
C THR A 52 15.56 24.68 -26.53
N TRP A 53 15.13 23.50 -26.10
CA TRP A 53 15.16 23.08 -24.70
C TRP A 53 16.48 22.39 -24.38
N ASP A 54 17.12 22.87 -23.32
CA ASP A 54 18.35 22.28 -22.82
C ASP A 54 18.05 20.98 -22.06
N LEU A 55 19.00 20.05 -22.12
CA LEU A 55 18.92 18.75 -21.45
C LEU A 55 19.96 18.71 -20.32
N PHE A 56 19.53 18.35 -19.12
CA PHE A 56 20.39 18.35 -17.94
C PHE A 56 20.40 16.99 -17.24
N ASP A 57 21.55 16.63 -16.68
CA ASP A 57 21.69 15.47 -15.82
C ASP A 57 20.85 15.65 -14.55
N VAL A 58 20.07 14.63 -14.23
CA VAL A 58 19.18 14.65 -13.06
C VAL A 58 19.29 13.39 -12.22
N ASN A 59 19.24 13.57 -10.90
CA ASN A 59 18.91 12.46 -10.01
C ASN A 59 17.38 12.38 -9.86
N ILE A 60 16.77 11.33 -10.42
CA ILE A 60 15.34 11.10 -10.29
C ILE A 60 15.02 10.60 -8.88
N ARG A 61 14.32 11.44 -8.09
CA ARG A 61 13.78 11.05 -6.79
C ARG A 61 12.43 10.36 -7.03
N PHE A 62 12.45 9.03 -7.15
CA PHE A 62 11.30 8.13 -7.40
C PHE A 62 10.20 8.09 -6.30
N ALA A 63 10.05 9.15 -5.51
CA ALA A 63 9.07 9.19 -4.44
C ALA A 63 7.63 9.17 -4.97
N ARG A 64 7.32 9.74 -6.14
CA ARG A 64 5.93 10.03 -6.54
C ARG A 64 5.13 8.82 -7.02
N ALA A 65 5.73 7.83 -7.66
CA ALA A 65 5.01 6.62 -8.09
C ALA A 65 4.66 5.75 -6.89
N ILE A 66 5.65 5.48 -6.03
CA ILE A 66 5.50 4.74 -4.78
C ILE A 66 4.56 5.50 -3.83
N LEU A 67 4.76 6.81 -3.63
CA LEU A 67 3.87 7.62 -2.81
C LEU A 67 2.46 7.68 -3.41
N ARG A 68 2.27 7.73 -4.74
CA ARG A 68 0.94 7.72 -5.35
C ARG A 68 0.26 6.37 -5.18
N GLU A 69 0.97 5.25 -5.36
CA GLU A 69 0.42 3.92 -5.10
C GLU A 69 0.06 3.74 -3.63
N ILE A 70 0.92 4.22 -2.72
CA ILE A 70 0.67 4.22 -1.28
C ILE A 70 -0.50 5.15 -0.92
N LEU A 71 -0.53 6.39 -1.42
CA LEU A 71 -1.59 7.37 -1.13
C LEU A 71 -2.93 6.90 -1.71
N THR A 72 -2.91 6.34 -2.93
CA THR A 72 -4.11 5.79 -3.58
C THR A 72 -4.60 4.55 -2.83
N SER A 73 -3.70 3.69 -2.37
CA SER A 73 -4.06 2.55 -1.51
C SER A 73 -4.63 3.02 -0.18
N ILE A 74 -4.05 4.05 0.45
CA ILE A 74 -4.56 4.66 1.70
C ILE A 74 -5.93 5.29 1.47
N GLU A 75 -6.13 6.04 0.39
CA GLU A 75 -7.40 6.70 0.08
C GLU A 75 -8.50 5.67 -0.23
N MET A 76 -8.17 4.62 -0.99
CA MET A 76 -9.08 3.49 -1.21
C MET A 76 -9.40 2.75 0.10
N ILE A 77 -8.43 2.59 1.00
CA ILE A 77 -8.66 1.99 2.33
C ILE A 77 -9.59 2.88 3.17
N LYS A 78 -9.37 4.20 3.19
CA LYS A 78 -10.22 5.17 3.89
C LYS A 78 -11.65 5.20 3.34
N GLN A 79 -11.81 5.20 2.02
CA GLN A 79 -13.11 5.14 1.36
C GLN A 79 -13.84 3.83 1.68
N LYS A 80 -13.14 2.69 1.59
CA LYS A 80 -13.71 1.39 2.00
C LYS A 80 -14.06 1.36 3.48
N GLN A 81 -13.24 1.93 4.37
CA GLN A 81 -13.57 2.07 5.79
C GLN A 81 -14.85 2.89 6.01
N LYS A 82 -15.01 4.02 5.30
CA LYS A 82 -16.21 4.87 5.41
C LYS A 82 -17.48 4.17 4.93
N LEU A 83 -17.37 3.28 3.93
CA LEU A 83 -18.47 2.43 3.46
C LEU A 83 -18.76 1.25 4.39
N ILE A 84 -17.75 0.72 5.07
CA ILE A 84 -17.86 -0.46 5.95
C ILE A 84 -18.31 -0.07 7.36
N LEU A 85 -17.96 1.11 7.88
CA LEU A 85 -18.31 1.56 9.23
C LEU A 85 -19.82 1.49 9.53
N PRO A 86 -20.72 1.95 8.64
CA PRO A 86 -22.16 1.84 8.84
C PRO A 86 -22.67 0.39 8.77
N GLN A 87 -22.04 -0.46 7.96
CA GLN A 87 -22.39 -1.88 7.78
C GLN A 87 -21.91 -2.76 8.94
N LEU A 88 -20.94 -2.27 9.73
CA LEU A 88 -20.55 -2.87 11.00
C LEU A 88 -21.50 -2.46 12.14
N GLN A 89 -22.22 -1.34 11.99
CA GLN A 89 -23.21 -0.84 12.95
C GLN A 89 -24.61 -1.42 12.70
N ASN A 90 -24.95 -1.73 11.43
CA ASN A 90 -26.23 -2.30 11.00
C ASN A 90 -25.96 -3.64 10.28
N GLY A 91 -26.24 -4.77 10.93
CA GLY A 91 -25.63 -6.07 10.63
C GLY A 91 -25.77 -6.68 9.22
N GLY A 92 -24.78 -7.52 8.86
CA GLY A 92 -24.87 -8.64 7.88
C GLY A 92 -23.54 -9.01 7.20
N PRO A 93 -23.37 -10.19 6.55
CA PRO A 93 -23.95 -11.52 6.74
C PRO A 93 -22.93 -12.54 7.33
N THR A 94 -23.47 -13.60 7.93
CA THR A 94 -22.77 -14.80 8.42
C THR A 94 -22.24 -15.65 7.26
N PHE A 95 -20.94 -15.97 7.28
CA PHE A 95 -20.36 -17.03 6.46
C PHE A 95 -19.82 -18.13 7.39
N GLY A 96 -20.57 -19.25 7.44
CA GLY A 96 -20.12 -20.59 7.79
C GLY A 96 -19.62 -20.84 9.22
N GLY A 97 -20.54 -21.01 10.18
CA GLY A 97 -20.26 -21.64 11.48
C GLY A 97 -20.85 -20.89 12.67
N LEU A 98 -22.17 -20.92 12.82
CA LEU A 98 -22.83 -20.58 14.09
C LEU A 98 -22.51 -21.67 15.10
N SER A 99 -21.53 -21.43 15.98
CA SER A 99 -21.41 -22.01 17.33
C SER A 99 -20.15 -21.44 17.99
N GLY A 100 -20.31 -20.40 18.80
CA GLY A 100 -19.26 -20.00 19.77
C GLY A 100 -18.85 -18.54 19.71
N GLY A 101 -19.63 -17.67 20.38
CA GLY A 101 -19.23 -16.36 20.90
C GLY A 101 -18.71 -15.31 19.92
N MET A 102 -18.82 -14.03 20.29
CA MET A 102 -17.88 -13.01 19.79
C MET A 102 -16.50 -13.35 20.35
N THR A 103 -15.81 -14.31 19.75
CA THR A 103 -14.43 -14.63 20.14
C THR A 103 -13.50 -13.58 19.56
N THR A 104 -12.42 -13.27 20.28
CA THR A 104 -11.36 -12.37 19.82
C THR A 104 -10.86 -12.77 18.43
N LYS A 105 -10.67 -14.08 18.20
CA LYS A 105 -10.31 -14.65 16.90
C LYS A 105 -11.31 -14.26 15.80
N GLY A 106 -12.61 -14.49 16.03
CA GLY A 106 -13.65 -14.20 15.05
C GLY A 106 -13.71 -12.71 14.72
N ASN A 107 -13.55 -11.85 15.72
CA ASN A 107 -13.56 -10.40 15.54
C ASN A 107 -12.35 -9.93 14.70
N VAL A 108 -11.14 -10.39 15.05
CA VAL A 108 -9.90 -10.13 14.29
C VAL A 108 -10.04 -10.59 12.84
N TRP A 109 -10.50 -11.81 12.60
CA TRP A 109 -10.59 -12.40 11.27
C TRP A 109 -11.63 -11.69 10.39
N ARG A 110 -12.74 -11.22 10.99
CA ARG A 110 -13.75 -10.42 10.29
C ARG A 110 -13.22 -9.05 9.88
N ILE A 111 -12.46 -8.39 10.75
CA ILE A 111 -11.86 -7.09 10.42
C ILE A 111 -10.83 -7.28 9.30
N LEU A 112 -9.94 -8.27 9.42
CA LEU A 112 -8.91 -8.54 8.40
C LEU A 112 -9.49 -8.90 7.04
N SER A 113 -10.56 -9.70 6.98
CA SER A 113 -11.20 -10.05 5.69
C SER A 113 -11.85 -8.86 4.99
N LYS A 114 -12.16 -7.80 5.72
CA LYS A 114 -12.66 -6.53 5.17
C LYS A 114 -11.54 -5.58 4.76
N LEU A 115 -10.37 -5.66 5.40
CA LEU A 115 -9.22 -4.80 5.13
C LEU A 115 -8.29 -5.34 4.02
N LEU A 116 -8.13 -6.65 3.93
CA LEU A 116 -7.15 -7.30 3.06
C LEU A 116 -7.80 -8.30 2.12
N THR A 117 -7.44 -8.23 0.84
CA THR A 117 -7.74 -9.30 -0.12
C THR A 117 -6.84 -10.51 0.14
N ASN A 118 -7.26 -11.69 -0.34
CA ASN A 118 -6.44 -12.90 -0.20
C ASN A 118 -5.06 -12.74 -0.88
N VAL A 119 -5.02 -12.10 -2.05
CA VAL A 119 -3.78 -11.79 -2.79
C VAL A 119 -2.81 -10.94 -1.96
N LEU A 120 -3.30 -9.91 -1.27
CA LEU A 120 -2.46 -9.10 -0.38
C LEU A 120 -2.01 -9.90 0.84
N ALA A 121 -2.90 -10.68 1.45
CA ALA A 121 -2.58 -11.52 2.60
C ALA A 121 -1.45 -12.54 2.29
N MET A 122 -1.41 -13.10 1.07
CA MET A 122 -0.35 -14.01 0.64
C MET A 122 1.03 -13.34 0.54
N LYS A 123 1.07 -12.04 0.24
CA LYS A 123 2.29 -11.22 0.07
C LYS A 123 2.83 -10.63 1.37
N MET A 124 2.18 -10.90 2.50
CA MET A 124 2.49 -10.29 3.80
C MET A 124 2.78 -11.33 4.87
N ASN A 125 3.54 -10.93 5.89
CA ASN A 125 3.55 -11.58 7.19
C ASN A 125 3.86 -10.55 8.29
N TRP A 126 3.96 -10.99 9.55
CA TRP A 126 4.13 -10.06 10.67
C TRP A 126 5.39 -9.19 10.58
N ARG A 127 6.56 -9.81 10.38
CA ARG A 127 7.88 -9.15 10.40
C ARG A 127 8.44 -8.82 9.01
N GLY A 128 7.79 -9.26 7.94
CA GLY A 128 8.30 -9.17 6.57
C GLY A 128 9.36 -10.23 6.21
N ALA A 129 9.34 -11.40 6.87
CA ALA A 129 10.30 -12.47 6.59
C ALA A 129 10.16 -13.00 5.14
N ASN A 130 11.25 -13.52 4.57
CA ASN A 130 11.30 -14.14 3.23
C ASN A 130 10.81 -13.21 2.10
N GLY A 131 11.19 -11.93 2.14
CA GLY A 131 10.84 -10.95 1.11
C GLY A 131 9.37 -10.52 1.09
N LYS A 132 8.58 -10.89 2.11
CA LYS A 132 7.19 -10.45 2.26
C LYS A 132 7.11 -9.07 2.90
N GLN A 133 6.01 -8.37 2.67
CA GLN A 133 5.76 -7.07 3.32
C GLN A 133 5.42 -7.26 4.81
N ALA A 134 6.01 -6.42 5.67
CA ALA A 134 5.78 -6.47 7.12
C ALA A 134 4.46 -5.80 7.49
N PHE A 135 3.61 -6.51 8.24
CA PHE A 135 2.33 -5.97 8.73
C PHE A 135 2.48 -5.15 10.02
N GLU A 136 3.37 -5.56 10.92
CA GLU A 136 3.52 -4.96 12.24
C GLU A 136 3.76 -3.43 12.24
N PRO A 137 4.63 -2.86 11.38
CA PRO A 137 4.87 -1.41 11.39
C PRO A 137 3.74 -0.60 10.73
N LEU A 138 2.75 -1.25 10.10
CA LEU A 138 1.69 -0.55 9.40
C LEU A 138 0.67 0.05 10.37
N ALA A 139 0.18 1.25 10.05
CA ALA A 139 -0.97 1.86 10.73
C ALA A 139 -2.21 0.95 10.69
N LEU A 140 -2.29 -0.01 9.76
CA LEU A 140 -3.34 -1.02 9.71
C LEU A 140 -3.41 -1.89 10.98
N LYS A 141 -2.29 -2.05 11.70
CA LYS A 141 -2.26 -2.73 13.00
C LYS A 141 -3.23 -2.10 14.00
N SER A 142 -3.25 -0.78 14.13
CA SER A 142 -4.12 -0.09 15.08
C SER A 142 -5.59 -0.15 14.65
N VAL A 143 -5.86 -0.19 13.35
CA VAL A 143 -7.21 -0.39 12.79
C VAL A 143 -7.79 -1.77 13.14
N VAL A 144 -6.93 -2.79 13.29
CA VAL A 144 -7.36 -4.13 13.72
C VAL A 144 -7.45 -4.22 15.24
N ILE A 145 -6.42 -3.77 15.96
CA ILE A 145 -6.32 -3.93 17.42
C ILE A 145 -7.31 -3.03 18.15
N GLY A 146 -7.46 -1.76 17.73
CA GLY A 146 -8.29 -0.78 18.43
C GLY A 146 -9.76 -1.20 18.60
N PRO A 147 -10.46 -1.62 17.54
CA PRO A 147 -11.82 -2.13 17.66
C PRO A 147 -11.92 -3.40 18.51
N VAL A 148 -10.97 -4.33 18.38
CA VAL A 148 -10.97 -5.58 19.14
C VAL A 148 -10.78 -5.30 20.63
N ARG A 149 -9.91 -4.37 21.01
CA ARG A 149 -9.71 -3.94 22.41
C ARG A 149 -10.94 -3.30 23.03
N ARG A 150 -11.76 -2.58 22.25
CA ARG A 150 -13.03 -2.04 22.76
C ARG A 150 -14.06 -3.13 23.06
N SER A 151 -14.00 -4.26 22.34
CA SER A 151 -14.90 -5.39 22.56
C SER A 151 -14.33 -6.45 23.52
N HIS A 152 -13.01 -6.51 23.67
CA HIS A 152 -12.26 -7.52 24.42
C HIS A 152 -11.08 -6.86 25.15
N SER A 153 -11.38 -5.97 26.10
CA SER A 153 -10.37 -5.22 26.84
C SER A 153 -9.45 -6.11 27.68
N GLU A 154 -9.98 -7.25 28.14
CA GLU A 154 -9.30 -8.28 28.92
C GLU A 154 -8.21 -9.03 28.15
N VAL A 155 -8.27 -9.02 26.81
CA VAL A 155 -7.34 -9.80 25.98
C VAL A 155 -6.10 -8.98 25.65
N PRO A 156 -4.89 -9.45 25.99
CA PRO A 156 -3.66 -8.71 25.70
C PRO A 156 -3.38 -8.68 24.20
N ASP A 157 -2.70 -7.63 23.73
CA ASP A 157 -2.40 -7.44 22.31
C ASP A 157 -1.65 -8.63 21.71
N VAL A 158 -0.78 -9.29 22.48
CA VAL A 158 -0.04 -10.46 22.00
C VAL A 158 -0.96 -11.60 21.54
N GLU A 159 -2.09 -11.81 22.21
CA GLU A 159 -3.10 -12.81 21.81
C GLU A 159 -3.89 -12.33 20.59
N ILE A 160 -4.18 -11.04 20.47
CA ILE A 160 -4.81 -10.45 19.27
C ILE A 160 -3.88 -10.62 18.06
N GLU A 161 -2.60 -10.27 18.20
CA GLU A 161 -1.58 -10.38 17.17
C GLU A 161 -1.38 -11.83 16.70
N LYS A 162 -1.46 -12.81 17.61
CA LYS A 162 -1.43 -14.23 17.28
C LYS A 162 -2.54 -14.59 16.29
N TYR A 163 -3.76 -14.08 16.46
CA TYR A 163 -4.85 -14.29 15.51
C TYR A 163 -4.62 -13.58 14.18
N VAL A 164 -4.00 -12.39 14.18
CA VAL A 164 -3.60 -11.67 12.96
C VAL A 164 -2.56 -12.45 12.16
N LYS A 165 -1.49 -12.89 12.84
CA LYS A 165 -0.42 -13.75 12.29
C LYS A 165 -1.02 -15.00 11.66
N ARG A 166 -1.84 -15.73 12.41
CA ARG A 166 -2.45 -16.98 11.94
C ARG A 166 -3.36 -16.77 10.74
N TRP A 167 -4.10 -15.66 10.70
CA TRP A 167 -4.95 -15.33 9.56
C TRP A 167 -4.10 -15.20 8.28
N MET A 168 -3.04 -14.38 8.27
CA MET A 168 -2.20 -14.22 7.08
C MET A 168 -1.49 -15.51 6.66
N GLN A 169 -1.01 -16.30 7.63
CA GLN A 169 -0.37 -17.59 7.36
C GLN A 169 -1.27 -18.56 6.58
N LEU A 170 -2.57 -18.53 6.86
CA LEU A 170 -3.56 -19.39 6.21
C LEU A 170 -4.02 -18.86 4.85
N ALA A 171 -3.54 -17.70 4.40
CA ALA A 171 -3.94 -17.10 3.12
C ALA A 171 -3.71 -18.02 1.91
N PRO A 172 -2.57 -18.74 1.77
CA PRO A 172 -2.36 -19.66 0.66
C PRO A 172 -3.34 -20.83 0.63
N ASP A 173 -3.95 -21.19 1.76
CA ASP A 173 -4.89 -22.32 1.86
C ASP A 173 -6.34 -21.94 1.55
N ARG A 174 -6.62 -20.63 1.46
CA ARG A 174 -7.94 -20.11 1.06
C ARG A 174 -8.16 -20.33 -0.44
N ASP A 175 -9.42 -20.21 -0.87
CA ASP A 175 -9.83 -20.33 -2.27
C ASP A 175 -9.40 -21.64 -2.96
N GLY A 176 -9.34 -22.73 -2.17
CA GLY A 176 -9.03 -24.06 -2.67
C GLY A 176 -7.54 -24.40 -2.75
N GLY A 177 -6.63 -23.54 -2.27
CA GLY A 177 -5.19 -23.83 -2.24
C GLY A 177 -4.83 -25.11 -1.48
N ARG A 178 -5.61 -25.47 -0.46
CA ARG A 178 -5.46 -26.74 0.28
C ARG A 178 -5.68 -28.00 -0.57
N LYS A 179 -6.52 -27.92 -1.62
CA LYS A 179 -6.80 -29.03 -2.55
C LYS A 179 -5.79 -29.15 -3.69
N ARG A 180 -4.94 -28.12 -3.89
CA ARG A 180 -3.95 -28.05 -4.99
C ARG A 180 -2.54 -28.42 -4.56
N ARG A 181 -2.32 -28.69 -3.27
CA ARG A 181 -1.06 -29.28 -2.82
C ARG A 181 -1.08 -30.75 -3.24
N PRO A 182 -0.10 -31.26 -4.00
CA PRO A 182 0.03 -32.70 -4.16
C PRO A 182 0.15 -33.31 -2.77
N ASP A 183 -0.59 -34.39 -2.55
CA ASP A 183 -0.56 -35.13 -1.31
C ASP A 183 0.84 -35.74 -1.18
N GLN A 184 1.72 -35.13 -0.38
CA GLN A 184 3.06 -35.67 -0.10
C GLN A 184 3.01 -36.91 0.83
N THR A 185 1.84 -37.52 1.00
CA THR A 185 1.66 -38.73 1.81
C THR A 185 1.86 -40.02 0.99
N LEU A 186 2.45 -39.95 -0.20
CA LEU A 186 2.76 -41.09 -1.06
C LEU A 186 4.17 -40.99 -1.66
N GLU A 187 5.19 -40.82 -0.83
CA GLU A 187 6.54 -41.29 -1.16
C GLU A 187 7.06 -42.03 0.08
N GLU A 188 7.04 -43.36 -0.02
CA GLU A 188 7.59 -44.34 0.94
C GLU A 188 9.13 -44.28 1.01
#